data_AF-A0A3B5BA54-F1
#
_entry.id   AF-A0A3B5BA54-F1
#
_cell.length_a   1.000
_cell.length_b   1.000
_cell.length_c   1.000
_cell.angle_alpha   90.00
_cell.angle_beta   90.00
_cell.angle_gamma   90.00
#
_symmetry.space_group_name_H-M   'P 1'
#
loop_
_entity.id
_entity.type
_entity.pdbx_description
1 polymer ?
#
loop_
_entity_poly.entity_id
_entity_poly.type
_entity_poly.pdbx_seq_one_letter_code
_entity_poly.pdbx_strand_id
1 'polypeptide(L)'
;ITLGNEYNLIIKAPFFSLHALVGSLQSLLFLFGSSKCISRNFGHDSVVCECNSTYCDSIGPVRLPPVGRFSSYLSSLEGSRLEAGEAEVQVNGSSTGLRLTLVSYQKYQKVRGFGGSMTDAAAMNILSLSAGSQEQLLRQYFSSEGIGFSVVRVPMASCDFSTRLYTYADSPGDYGLDNFTLAAEDIPLLQRAQALSPGPLSLLASAWSAPAWMKTNGALTGKGSLKGQPGGKEHKAWAQYYVRFLEEYSKYNLSFWAVTTGNEPSAGQMTNYSFQALGFTAEQQRDWVSLDLGPALHASSFPRTHVLILDDNRLLLPRWAKVVLSDIQAGRYIHGVAVHWYLDHLVPADISLDVIHQLYPEYYLFGTEACAGWSPADRGVKLGSWDRAEQYAHDIIQVGSSAACSVTSTE
;
A
#
# COMPACT_ATOMS: atom_id res chain seq x y z
N ILE A 1 -6.12 -59.56 5.97
CA ILE A 1 -5.16 -58.69 5.25
C ILE A 1 -4.74 -57.62 6.26
N THR A 2 -3.63 -57.91 6.94
CA THR A 2 -2.72 -57.03 7.73
C THR A 2 -3.30 -55.75 8.37
N LEU A 3 -3.56 -55.70 9.69
CA LEU A 3 -2.62 -55.38 10.81
C LEU A 3 -1.84 -54.08 10.51
N GLY A 4 -2.13 -52.94 11.17
CA GLY A 4 -1.85 -52.66 12.58
C GLY A 4 -0.40 -52.16 12.70
N ASN A 5 -0.15 -51.01 13.37
CA ASN A 5 1.13 -50.68 14.04
C ASN A 5 1.04 -49.32 14.75
N GLU A 6 0.64 -49.36 16.02
CA GLU A 6 1.30 -48.54 17.03
C GLU A 6 2.65 -49.17 17.35
N TYR A 7 3.72 -48.37 17.34
CA TYR A 7 4.96 -48.71 18.05
C TYR A 7 5.48 -47.49 18.79
N ASN A 8 5.46 -47.61 20.12
CA ASN A 8 6.30 -46.84 21.02
C ASN A 8 7.77 -47.12 20.69
N LEU A 9 8.54 -46.07 20.40
CA LEU A 9 10.00 -46.15 20.46
C LEU A 9 10.53 -45.26 21.58
N ILE A 10 11.01 -45.94 22.61
CA ILE A 10 11.76 -45.43 23.75
C ILE A 10 13.14 -44.99 23.24
N ILE A 11 13.49 -43.70 23.39
CA ILE A 11 14.89 -43.26 23.35
C ILE A 11 15.28 -42.81 24.75
N LYS A 12 16.21 -43.58 25.33
CA LYS A 12 16.91 -43.31 26.59
C LYS A 12 17.71 -42.01 26.48
N ALA A 13 17.44 -41.05 27.37
CA ALA A 13 18.37 -39.98 27.69
C ALA A 13 19.18 -40.38 28.93
N PRO A 14 20.50 -40.16 28.99
CA PRO A 14 21.29 -40.48 30.17
C PRO A 14 20.99 -39.48 31.29
N PHE A 15 20.76 -40.02 32.48
CA PHE A 15 20.78 -39.28 33.73
C PHE A 15 22.16 -38.66 33.96
N PHE A 16 22.21 -37.34 34.11
CA PHE A 16 23.20 -36.67 34.95
C PHE A 16 22.44 -35.80 35.94
N SER A 17 22.46 -36.21 37.22
CA SER A 17 22.12 -35.35 38.35
C SER A 17 23.20 -34.28 38.49
N LEU A 18 22.80 -33.01 38.46
CA LEU A 18 23.53 -31.97 39.16
C LEU A 18 22.55 -31.09 39.92
N HIS A 19 22.96 -30.81 41.15
CA HIS A 19 22.16 -30.28 42.24
C HIS A 19 21.54 -28.92 41.95
N ALA A 20 20.41 -28.70 42.63
CA ALA A 20 19.69 -27.47 42.80
C ALA A 20 20.59 -26.23 43.01
N LEU A 21 20.37 -25.22 42.16
CA LEU A 21 20.39 -23.83 42.59
C LEU A 21 19.11 -23.19 42.03
N VAL A 22 18.07 -23.13 42.86
CA VAL A 22 16.84 -22.39 42.56
C VAL A 22 17.18 -20.90 42.70
N GLY A 23 17.75 -20.32 41.65
CA GLY A 23 17.78 -18.89 41.44
C GLY A 23 16.49 -18.49 40.75
N SER A 24 15.66 -17.71 41.43
CA SER A 24 14.42 -17.15 40.90
C SER A 24 14.72 -16.25 39.68
N LEU A 25 14.71 -16.81 38.47
CA LEU A 25 14.39 -16.02 37.29
C LEU A 25 12.88 -15.77 37.34
N GLN A 26 12.49 -14.68 38.01
CA GLN A 26 11.27 -13.99 37.63
C GLN A 26 11.44 -13.66 36.15
N SER A 27 10.77 -14.43 35.31
CA SER A 27 10.38 -13.99 33.97
C SER A 27 9.78 -12.59 34.12
N LEU A 28 10.54 -11.57 33.73
CA LEU A 28 9.99 -10.26 33.39
C LEU A 28 9.09 -10.50 32.18
N LEU A 29 7.85 -10.92 32.45
CA LEU A 29 6.72 -10.52 31.64
C LEU A 29 6.70 -9.00 31.74
N PHE A 30 7.31 -8.31 30.78
CA PHE A 30 6.96 -6.93 30.52
C PHE A 30 5.44 -6.93 30.35
N LEU A 31 4.75 -6.39 31.35
CA LEU A 31 3.35 -6.01 31.24
C LEU A 31 3.32 -4.86 30.24
N PHE A 32 3.30 -5.19 28.95
CA PHE A 32 3.12 -4.22 27.87
C PHE A 32 1.66 -3.75 27.92
N GLY A 33 1.39 -2.76 28.78
CA GLY A 33 0.15 -1.99 28.77
C GLY A 33 0.15 -1.02 27.58
N SER A 34 -1.04 -0.57 27.17
CA SER A 34 -1.17 0.52 26.21
C SER A 34 -0.52 1.79 26.76
N SER A 35 0.26 2.47 25.91
CA SER A 35 0.81 3.80 26.21
C SER A 35 -0.10 4.87 25.61
N LYS A 36 -0.40 5.92 26.39
CA LYS A 36 -1.32 6.98 25.96
C LYS A 36 -0.61 8.00 25.07
N CYS A 37 -1.35 8.64 24.17
CA CYS A 37 -0.89 9.78 23.39
C CYS A 37 -0.35 10.90 24.31
N ILE A 38 0.90 11.34 24.08
CA ILE A 38 1.40 12.61 24.65
C ILE A 38 0.95 13.71 23.70
N SER A 39 -0.18 14.34 24.02
CA SER A 39 -0.84 15.31 23.15
C SER A 39 -0.05 16.62 23.04
N ARG A 40 0.11 17.13 21.82
CA ARG A 40 0.64 18.46 21.55
C ARG A 40 -0.22 19.20 20.54
N ASN A 41 -0.60 20.44 20.87
CA ASN A 41 -1.37 21.31 20.00
C ASN A 41 -0.44 22.30 19.28
N PHE A 42 -0.59 22.42 17.96
CA PHE A 42 0.19 23.32 17.10
C PHE A 42 -0.63 24.48 16.51
N GLY A 43 -1.80 24.78 17.07
CA GLY A 43 -2.70 25.86 16.65
C GLY A 43 -3.73 25.47 15.59
N HIS A 44 -3.93 24.17 15.37
CA HIS A 44 -4.99 23.63 14.51
C HIS A 44 -6.18 23.13 15.34
N ASP A 45 -7.14 22.51 14.68
CA ASP A 45 -8.42 22.01 15.22
C ASP A 45 -8.26 20.84 16.21
N SER A 46 -7.15 20.10 16.20
CA SER A 46 -6.85 19.05 17.20
C SER A 46 -5.36 18.94 17.57
N VAL A 47 -4.96 17.81 18.16
CA VAL A 47 -3.62 17.53 18.69
C VAL A 47 -2.89 16.45 17.88
N VAL A 48 -1.56 16.45 17.92
CA VAL A 48 -0.73 15.30 17.50
C VAL A 48 -0.27 14.51 18.73
N CYS A 49 0.18 13.27 18.52
CA CYS A 49 0.84 12.45 19.53
C CYS A 49 2.36 12.55 19.36
N GLU A 50 3.05 13.04 20.39
CA GLU A 50 4.50 13.18 20.36
C GLU A 50 5.18 11.84 20.70
N CYS A 51 6.07 11.40 19.80
CA CYS A 51 6.93 10.24 19.98
C CYS A 51 8.40 10.65 19.91
N ASN A 52 9.26 9.91 20.62
CA ASN A 52 10.70 10.10 20.62
C ASN A 52 11.42 8.73 20.67
N SER A 53 12.70 8.71 20.99
CA SER A 53 13.50 7.48 20.99
C SER A 53 13.17 6.49 22.12
N THR A 54 12.50 6.94 23.18
CA THR A 54 12.18 6.14 24.38
C THR A 54 10.69 6.00 24.63
N TYR A 55 9.85 6.75 23.91
CA TYR A 55 8.40 6.73 24.10
C TYR A 55 7.64 6.92 22.78
N CYS A 56 6.58 6.14 22.61
CA CYS A 56 5.50 6.39 21.66
C CYS A 56 4.20 5.76 22.20
N ASP A 57 3.04 6.28 21.82
CA ASP A 57 1.76 5.68 22.19
C ASP A 57 1.55 4.31 21.54
N SER A 58 0.68 3.49 22.09
CA SER A 58 0.40 2.14 21.57
C SER A 58 -1.00 1.72 21.94
N ILE A 59 -1.67 1.11 20.98
CA ILE A 59 -3.03 0.57 21.12
C ILE A 59 -2.99 -0.70 22.01
N GLY A 60 -1.82 -1.34 22.13
CA GLY A 60 -1.67 -2.65 22.73
C GLY A 60 -2.28 -3.77 21.87
N PRO A 61 -2.22 -5.03 22.32
CA PRO A 61 -2.73 -6.15 21.56
C PRO A 61 -4.27 -6.10 21.48
N VAL A 62 -4.81 -6.03 20.26
CA VAL A 62 -6.25 -6.18 20.01
C VAL A 62 -6.66 -7.64 20.25
N ARG A 63 -7.61 -7.85 21.16
CA ARG A 63 -8.13 -9.20 21.50
C ARG A 63 -9.63 -9.26 21.25
N LEU A 64 -10.11 -10.41 20.81
CA LEU A 64 -11.54 -10.65 20.70
C LEU A 64 -12.16 -10.65 22.11
N PRO A 65 -13.20 -9.83 22.35
CA PRO A 65 -13.88 -9.83 23.64
C PRO A 65 -14.68 -11.15 23.82
N PRO A 66 -15.01 -11.52 25.06
CA PRO A 66 -15.90 -12.65 25.33
C PRO A 66 -17.25 -12.52 24.61
N VAL A 67 -17.88 -13.66 24.29
CA VAL A 67 -19.22 -13.69 23.67
C VAL A 67 -20.21 -12.85 24.49
N GLY A 68 -20.97 -11.99 23.81
CA GLY A 68 -21.90 -11.06 24.45
C GLY A 68 -21.31 -9.70 24.80
N ARG A 69 -20.05 -9.44 24.45
CA ARG A 69 -19.38 -8.14 24.61
C ARG A 69 -18.84 -7.63 23.27
N PHE A 70 -18.59 -6.33 23.20
CA PHE A 70 -17.89 -5.69 22.09
C PHE A 70 -16.79 -4.77 22.60
N SER A 71 -15.75 -4.62 21.80
CA SER A 71 -14.68 -3.65 22.01
C SER A 71 -14.93 -2.42 21.12
N SER A 72 -14.59 -1.24 21.61
CA SER A 72 -14.68 0.03 20.89
C SER A 72 -13.34 0.77 20.97
N TYR A 73 -13.00 1.52 19.93
CA TYR A 73 -11.83 2.39 19.91
C TYR A 73 -12.27 3.79 19.50
N LEU A 74 -12.05 4.78 20.37
CA LEU A 74 -12.49 6.14 20.18
C LEU A 74 -11.32 7.06 19.83
N SER A 75 -11.44 7.76 18.70
CA SER A 75 -10.65 8.95 18.42
C SER A 75 -11.60 10.14 18.31
N SER A 76 -11.20 11.31 18.83
CA SER A 76 -12.04 12.51 18.79
C SER A 76 -11.24 13.79 18.53
N LEU A 77 -11.96 14.83 18.08
CA LEU A 77 -11.45 16.19 17.89
C LEU A 77 -10.78 16.71 19.17
N GLU A 78 -11.37 16.41 20.33
CA GLU A 78 -10.91 16.86 21.65
C GLU A 78 -9.63 16.18 22.13
N GLY A 79 -9.18 15.11 21.46
CA GLY A 79 -7.86 14.51 21.71
C GLY A 79 -7.85 13.04 22.13
N SER A 80 -9.00 12.34 22.17
CA SER A 80 -8.97 10.87 22.30
C SER A 80 -8.28 10.26 21.08
N ARG A 81 -7.46 9.23 21.28
CA ARG A 81 -6.66 8.58 20.24
C ARG A 81 -6.70 7.07 20.43
N LEU A 82 -7.55 6.42 19.65
CA LEU A 82 -7.83 4.98 19.72
C LEU A 82 -8.03 4.49 21.15
N GLU A 83 -8.76 5.28 21.95
CA GLU A 83 -9.03 4.98 23.34
C GLU A 83 -9.92 3.74 23.42
N ALA A 84 -9.39 2.67 24.00
CA ALA A 84 -10.07 1.40 24.11
C ALA A 84 -11.21 1.45 25.13
N GLY A 85 -12.36 0.92 24.74
CA GLY A 85 -13.52 0.69 25.59
C GLY A 85 -14.11 -0.70 25.37
N GLU A 86 -14.92 -1.16 26.31
CA GLU A 86 -15.70 -2.39 26.17
C GLU A 86 -17.08 -2.21 26.76
N ALA A 87 -18.07 -2.85 26.13
CA ALA A 87 -19.44 -2.87 26.65
C ALA A 87 -20.16 -4.18 26.26
N GLU A 88 -21.34 -4.38 26.84
CA GLU A 88 -22.16 -5.56 26.62
C GLU A 88 -23.12 -5.38 25.44
N VAL A 89 -23.29 -6.45 24.66
CA VAL A 89 -24.27 -6.53 23.58
C VAL A 89 -25.63 -6.81 24.20
N GLN A 90 -26.54 -5.85 24.08
CA GLN A 90 -27.91 -5.98 24.57
C GLN A 90 -28.75 -6.84 23.63
N VAL A 91 -29.47 -7.83 24.17
CA VAL A 91 -30.35 -8.72 23.39
C VAL A 91 -31.62 -7.99 22.93
N ASN A 92 -32.14 -7.08 23.75
CA ASN A 92 -33.34 -6.29 23.47
C ASN A 92 -33.02 -4.80 23.61
N GLY A 93 -32.91 -4.09 22.49
CA GLY A 93 -32.75 -2.64 22.46
C GLY A 93 -34.01 -1.94 21.98
N SER A 94 -34.68 -1.20 22.85
CA SER A 94 -35.74 -0.25 22.46
C SER A 94 -35.12 1.14 22.32
N SER A 95 -34.49 1.40 21.18
CA SER A 95 -33.97 2.73 20.83
C SER A 95 -34.92 3.43 19.86
N THR A 96 -35.23 4.70 20.13
CA THR A 96 -35.91 5.61 19.20
C THR A 96 -34.94 6.37 18.28
N GLY A 97 -33.62 6.18 18.46
CA GLY A 97 -32.57 6.83 17.69
C GLY A 97 -32.17 6.06 16.42
N LEU A 98 -31.08 6.53 15.77
CA LEU A 98 -30.49 5.88 14.60
C LEU A 98 -30.13 4.42 14.91
N ARG A 99 -30.55 3.50 14.03
CA ARG A 99 -30.26 2.08 14.14
C ARG A 99 -29.54 1.58 12.89
N LEU A 100 -28.29 1.15 13.06
CA LEU A 100 -27.52 0.45 12.03
C LEU A 100 -27.69 -1.06 12.23
N THR A 101 -28.16 -1.77 11.19
CA THR A 101 -28.42 -3.22 11.25
C THR A 101 -27.46 -3.97 10.33
N LEU A 102 -26.66 -4.87 10.90
CA LEU A 102 -25.74 -5.71 10.13
C LEU A 102 -26.50 -6.85 9.44
N VAL A 103 -26.36 -6.95 8.12
CA VAL A 103 -26.94 -8.04 7.31
C VAL A 103 -25.84 -9.06 6.99
N SER A 104 -25.61 -10.02 7.89
CA SER A 104 -24.43 -10.89 7.87
C SER A 104 -24.34 -11.85 6.67
N TYR A 105 -25.46 -12.15 6.00
CA TYR A 105 -25.50 -13.01 4.82
C TYR A 105 -25.22 -12.28 3.50
N GLN A 106 -25.30 -10.94 3.49
CA GLN A 106 -24.93 -10.14 2.33
C GLN A 106 -23.42 -9.93 2.36
N LYS A 107 -22.73 -10.52 1.39
CA LYS A 107 -21.27 -10.47 1.27
C LYS A 107 -20.88 -9.55 0.12
N TYR A 108 -19.75 -8.87 0.29
CA TYR A 108 -19.18 -7.96 -0.69
C TYR A 108 -17.70 -8.35 -0.94
N GLN A 109 -16.86 -7.37 -1.26
CA GLN A 109 -15.44 -7.56 -1.54
C GLN A 109 -14.66 -8.09 -0.33
N LYS A 110 -13.51 -8.71 -0.61
CA LYS A 110 -12.51 -9.05 0.40
C LYS A 110 -11.50 -7.92 0.50
N VAL A 111 -11.27 -7.41 1.71
CA VAL A 111 -10.26 -6.37 1.95
C VAL A 111 -8.86 -6.97 1.81
N ARG A 112 -8.00 -6.34 1.00
CA ARG A 112 -6.62 -6.77 0.80
C ARG A 112 -5.70 -6.33 1.95
N GLY A 113 -5.84 -5.10 2.42
CA GLY A 113 -5.01 -4.54 3.48
C GLY A 113 -5.15 -3.03 3.58
N PHE A 114 -4.26 -2.38 4.34
CA PHE A 114 -4.10 -0.93 4.47
C PHE A 114 -2.61 -0.61 4.58
N GLY A 115 -2.20 0.57 4.13
CA GLY A 115 -0.78 0.85 3.90
C GLY A 115 -0.44 2.29 3.59
N GLY A 116 0.82 2.50 3.23
CA GLY A 116 1.37 3.79 2.79
C GLY A 116 2.46 3.60 1.73
N SER A 117 3.00 4.70 1.23
CA SER A 117 4.09 4.69 0.25
C SER A 117 5.46 4.81 0.92
N MET A 118 6.41 3.96 0.53
CA MET A 118 7.82 4.08 0.94
C MET A 118 8.58 4.86 -0.14
N THR A 119 8.31 6.16 -0.23
CA THR A 119 9.01 7.08 -1.14
C THR A 119 10.43 7.38 -0.66
N ASP A 120 11.27 7.93 -1.55
CA ASP A 120 12.60 8.43 -1.16
C ASP A 120 12.48 9.44 0.00
N ALA A 121 11.53 10.37 -0.05
CA ALA A 121 11.29 11.33 1.02
C ALA A 121 10.90 10.66 2.34
N ALA A 122 9.98 9.68 2.31
CA ALA A 122 9.62 8.93 3.52
C ALA A 122 10.85 8.23 4.10
N ALA A 123 11.63 7.57 3.25
CA ALA A 123 12.84 6.87 3.66
C ALA A 123 13.89 7.80 4.26
N MET A 124 14.19 8.92 3.59
CA MET A 124 15.13 9.93 4.08
C MET A 124 14.70 10.53 5.42
N ASN A 125 13.43 10.86 5.58
CA ASN A 125 12.91 11.41 6.84
C ASN A 125 13.02 10.38 7.97
N ILE A 126 12.64 9.12 7.74
CA ILE A 126 12.77 8.05 8.74
C ILE A 126 14.24 7.89 9.11
N LEU A 127 15.14 7.72 8.13
CA LEU A 127 16.56 7.50 8.38
C LEU A 127 17.28 8.69 9.03
N SER A 128 16.72 9.90 8.95
CA SER A 128 17.25 11.09 9.65
C SER A 128 17.01 11.07 11.17
N LEU A 129 16.08 10.24 11.65
CA LEU A 129 15.78 10.09 13.07
C LEU A 129 16.84 9.25 13.80
N SER A 130 16.91 9.35 15.13
CA SER A 130 17.71 8.42 15.94
C SER A 130 17.23 6.97 15.76
N ALA A 131 18.11 5.98 15.93
CA ALA A 131 17.75 4.57 15.76
C ALA A 131 16.53 4.13 16.61
N GLY A 132 16.42 4.62 17.84
CA GLY A 132 15.26 4.35 18.70
C GLY A 132 13.97 4.96 18.15
N SER A 133 14.03 6.20 17.63
CA SER A 133 12.88 6.86 17.02
C SER A 133 12.46 6.20 15.70
N GLN A 134 13.41 5.72 14.91
CA GLN A 134 13.13 4.92 13.70
C GLN A 134 12.35 3.66 14.05
N GLU A 135 12.80 2.92 15.07
CA GLU A 135 12.14 1.71 15.54
C GLU A 135 10.71 2.00 16.04
N GLN A 136 10.54 3.05 16.85
CA GLN A 136 9.22 3.46 17.33
C GLN A 136 8.27 3.78 16.16
N LEU A 137 8.73 4.59 15.19
CA LEU A 137 7.93 4.96 14.03
C LEU A 137 7.52 3.74 13.19
N LEU A 138 8.46 2.85 12.87
CA LEU A 138 8.15 1.65 12.09
C LEU A 138 7.21 0.71 12.85
N ARG A 139 7.33 0.61 14.18
CA ARG A 139 6.40 -0.16 15.01
C ARG A 139 4.98 0.41 14.98
N GLN A 140 4.82 1.73 15.03
CA GLN A 140 3.50 2.36 14.93
C GLN A 140 2.77 1.97 13.66
N TYR A 141 3.48 1.90 12.53
CA TYR A 141 2.85 1.50 11.27
C TYR A 141 2.70 -0.01 11.13
N PHE A 142 3.77 -0.80 11.31
CA PHE A 142 3.80 -2.18 10.84
C PHE A 142 3.54 -3.24 11.90
N SER A 143 3.81 -2.95 13.18
CA SER A 143 3.70 -3.96 14.24
C SER A 143 2.26 -4.19 14.70
N SER A 144 2.04 -5.29 15.41
CA SER A 144 0.76 -5.59 16.08
C SER A 144 0.45 -4.69 17.28
N GLU A 145 1.43 -3.89 17.74
CA GLU A 145 1.27 -2.90 18.81
C GLU A 145 0.90 -1.51 18.27
N GLY A 146 1.01 -1.33 16.94
CA GLY A 146 0.58 -0.17 16.18
C GLY A 146 -0.66 -0.46 15.35
N ILE A 147 -0.78 0.17 14.18
CA ILE A 147 -1.97 0.06 13.31
C ILE A 147 -1.90 -1.10 12.29
N GLY A 148 -0.81 -1.86 12.26
CA GLY A 148 -0.72 -3.11 11.51
C GLY A 148 -0.82 -2.99 9.98
N PHE A 149 -0.15 -2.00 9.38
CA PHE A 149 0.00 -1.88 7.93
C PHE A 149 0.48 -3.19 7.31
N SER A 150 -0.21 -3.56 6.23
CA SER A 150 -0.05 -4.83 5.51
C SER A 150 0.23 -4.62 4.03
N VAL A 151 0.15 -3.38 3.54
CA VAL A 151 0.45 -2.99 2.17
C VAL A 151 1.52 -1.90 2.19
N VAL A 152 2.47 -1.97 1.26
CA VAL A 152 3.42 -0.88 1.02
C VAL A 152 3.51 -0.61 -0.47
N ARG A 153 3.27 0.64 -0.87
CA ARG A 153 3.53 1.10 -2.23
C ARG A 153 5.00 1.51 -2.35
N VAL A 154 5.66 1.08 -3.41
CA VAL A 154 7.08 1.32 -3.67
C VAL A 154 7.21 1.98 -5.04
N PRO A 155 7.63 3.26 -5.11
CA PRO A 155 8.01 3.87 -6.36
C PRO A 155 9.12 3.09 -7.06
N MET A 156 8.96 2.84 -8.36
CA MET A 156 10.02 2.30 -9.19
C MET A 156 10.93 3.46 -9.63
N ALA A 157 12.01 3.66 -8.89
CA ALA A 157 12.93 4.80 -8.97
C ALA A 157 12.28 6.13 -8.54
N SER A 158 12.73 7.27 -9.09
CA SER A 158 12.34 8.58 -8.58
C SER A 158 10.89 8.99 -8.88
N CYS A 159 10.31 9.72 -7.93
CA CYS A 159 9.05 10.45 -8.05
C CYS A 159 9.26 11.94 -7.66
N ASP A 160 8.19 12.71 -7.57
CA ASP A 160 8.20 14.09 -7.05
C ASP A 160 8.61 14.17 -5.57
N PHE A 161 8.42 13.09 -4.81
CA PHE A 161 8.95 12.90 -3.45
C PHE A 161 10.39 12.36 -3.43
N SER A 162 11.19 12.67 -4.46
CA SER A 162 12.62 12.36 -4.54
C SER A 162 13.45 13.63 -4.62
N THR A 163 14.67 13.60 -4.08
CA THR A 163 15.60 14.76 -4.13
C THR A 163 16.35 14.89 -5.45
N ARG A 164 16.27 13.87 -6.33
CA ARG A 164 16.90 13.86 -7.65
C ARG A 164 16.02 13.09 -8.65
N LEU A 165 16.18 13.43 -9.92
CA LEU A 165 15.59 12.68 -11.05
C LEU A 165 16.53 11.52 -11.40
N TYR A 166 16.03 10.29 -11.35
CA TYR A 166 16.75 9.09 -11.77
C TYR A 166 15.80 7.96 -12.19
N THR A 167 16.28 7.08 -13.05
CA THR A 167 15.70 5.75 -13.27
C THR A 167 16.74 4.69 -12.93
N TYR A 168 16.34 3.41 -12.96
CA TYR A 168 17.30 2.32 -12.75
C TYR A 168 18.13 2.04 -14.01
N ALA A 169 17.80 2.60 -15.18
CA ALA A 169 18.45 2.29 -16.46
C ALA A 169 18.68 3.56 -17.32
N ASP A 170 19.37 4.55 -16.78
CA ASP A 170 19.59 5.85 -17.44
C ASP A 170 20.60 5.83 -18.60
N SER A 171 21.38 4.74 -18.78
CA SER A 171 22.30 4.57 -19.91
C SER A 171 21.57 4.54 -21.26
N PRO A 172 21.80 5.51 -22.18
CA PRO A 172 21.06 5.58 -23.43
C PRO A 172 21.26 4.35 -24.34
N GLY A 173 20.15 3.79 -24.82
CA GLY A 173 20.18 2.64 -25.74
C GLY A 173 20.44 1.30 -25.06
N ASP A 174 20.40 1.25 -23.73
CA ASP A 174 20.50 0.01 -22.95
C ASP A 174 19.19 -0.79 -22.98
N TYR A 175 18.85 -1.32 -24.15
CA TYR A 175 17.67 -2.18 -24.33
C TYR A 175 17.81 -3.54 -23.62
N GLY A 176 19.05 -3.94 -23.28
CA GLY A 176 19.34 -5.16 -22.51
C GLY A 176 19.16 -4.99 -21.01
N LEU A 177 19.08 -3.75 -20.52
CA LEU A 177 19.05 -3.39 -19.09
C LEU A 177 20.30 -3.89 -18.34
N ASP A 178 21.44 -3.90 -19.03
CA ASP A 178 22.72 -4.39 -18.49
C ASP A 178 23.23 -3.50 -17.34
N ASN A 179 22.90 -2.20 -17.38
CA ASN A 179 23.27 -1.24 -16.34
C ASN A 179 22.15 -0.99 -15.33
N PHE A 180 21.12 -1.86 -15.28
CA PHE A 180 20.02 -1.71 -14.34
C PHE A 180 20.54 -1.77 -12.89
N THR A 181 20.39 -0.67 -12.14
CA THR A 181 20.91 -0.57 -10.78
C THR A 181 19.90 0.11 -9.86
N LEU A 182 19.58 -0.55 -8.74
CA LEU A 182 18.77 0.03 -7.67
C LEU A 182 19.51 1.16 -6.96
N ALA A 183 18.75 2.11 -6.40
CA ALA A 183 19.27 3.15 -5.53
C ALA A 183 19.55 2.62 -4.12
N ALA A 184 20.38 3.32 -3.35
CA ALA A 184 20.80 2.86 -2.02
C ALA A 184 19.64 2.84 -1.00
N GLU A 185 18.65 3.71 -1.20
CA GLU A 185 17.48 3.90 -0.36
C GLU A 185 16.38 2.84 -0.55
N ASP A 186 16.39 2.06 -1.64
CA ASP A 186 15.29 1.18 -2.07
C ASP A 186 14.95 0.05 -1.07
N ILE A 187 15.95 -0.57 -0.45
CA ILE A 187 15.81 -1.86 0.26
C ILE A 187 15.73 -1.76 1.79
N PRO A 188 16.60 -0.99 2.49
CA PRO A 188 16.81 -1.18 3.93
C PRO A 188 15.56 -1.03 4.81
N LEU A 189 14.69 -0.06 4.51
CA LEU A 189 13.49 0.17 5.33
C LEU A 189 12.37 -0.85 5.05
N LEU A 190 12.27 -1.36 3.84
CA LEU A 190 11.26 -2.39 3.51
C LEU A 190 11.54 -3.70 4.25
N GLN A 191 12.82 -4.11 4.36
CA GLN A 191 13.19 -5.28 5.13
C GLN A 191 12.88 -5.12 6.63
N ARG A 192 13.10 -3.91 7.18
CA ARG A 192 12.76 -3.59 8.58
C ARG A 192 11.25 -3.60 8.81
N ALA A 193 10.47 -2.98 7.91
CA ALA A 193 9.02 -3.01 7.96
C ALA A 193 8.49 -4.45 7.89
N GLN A 194 9.03 -5.26 6.98
CA GLN A 194 8.66 -6.67 6.84
C GLN A 194 8.99 -7.49 8.10
N ALA A 195 10.10 -7.22 8.77
CA ALA A 195 10.48 -7.90 10.00
C ALA A 195 9.60 -7.55 11.21
N LEU A 196 9.01 -6.34 11.22
CA LEU A 196 8.10 -5.88 12.28
C LEU A 196 6.65 -6.30 12.03
N SER A 197 6.28 -6.57 10.79
CA SER A 197 4.92 -6.96 10.43
C SER A 197 4.57 -8.35 10.96
N PRO A 198 3.34 -8.57 11.49
CA PRO A 198 2.90 -9.88 11.95
C PRO A 198 2.75 -10.91 10.80
N GLY A 199 2.78 -10.46 9.54
CA GLY A 199 2.72 -11.32 8.37
C GLY A 199 3.45 -10.73 7.15
N PRO A 200 3.44 -11.43 6.01
CA PRO A 200 4.02 -10.93 4.77
C PRO A 200 3.36 -9.63 4.32
N LEU A 201 4.17 -8.61 4.02
CA LEU A 201 3.68 -7.36 3.44
C LEU A 201 3.30 -7.60 1.97
N SER A 202 2.18 -7.00 1.56
CA SER A 202 1.79 -6.91 0.16
C SER A 202 2.45 -5.71 -0.47
N LEU A 203 3.58 -5.92 -1.17
CA LEU A 203 4.24 -4.84 -1.89
C LEU A 203 3.55 -4.58 -3.23
N LEU A 204 3.28 -3.29 -3.51
CA LEU A 204 2.75 -2.78 -4.76
C LEU A 204 3.79 -1.84 -5.37
N ALA A 205 4.10 -1.96 -6.66
CA ALA A 205 5.01 -1.05 -7.34
C ALA A 205 4.34 -0.24 -8.45
N SER A 206 4.71 1.05 -8.54
CA SER A 206 4.27 1.97 -9.60
C SER A 206 5.49 2.73 -10.13
N ALA A 207 5.61 2.87 -11.45
CA ALA A 207 6.65 3.71 -12.06
C ALA A 207 6.09 5.06 -12.49
N TRP A 208 6.76 6.16 -12.14
CA TRP A 208 6.38 7.51 -12.60
C TRP A 208 6.86 7.80 -14.02
N SER A 209 8.05 7.32 -14.39
CA SER A 209 8.61 7.55 -15.72
C SER A 209 9.46 6.39 -16.20
N ALA A 210 9.45 6.16 -17.51
CA ALA A 210 10.49 5.39 -18.19
C ALA A 210 11.81 6.19 -18.27
N PRO A 211 12.95 5.52 -18.51
CA PRO A 211 14.22 6.19 -18.83
C PRO A 211 14.05 7.21 -19.96
N ALA A 212 14.72 8.36 -19.84
CA ALA A 212 14.58 9.48 -20.76
C ALA A 212 14.76 9.08 -22.24
N TRP A 213 15.73 8.21 -22.50
CA TRP A 213 16.08 7.75 -23.84
C TRP A 213 14.97 6.92 -24.51
N MET A 214 14.06 6.31 -23.73
CA MET A 214 12.87 5.59 -24.24
C MET A 214 11.71 6.53 -24.57
N LYS A 215 11.73 7.80 -24.13
CA LYS A 215 10.59 8.72 -24.20
C LYS A 215 10.65 9.70 -25.37
N THR A 216 9.51 10.02 -25.97
CA THR A 216 9.40 10.89 -27.15
C THR A 216 9.96 12.29 -26.93
N ASN A 217 9.92 12.80 -25.69
CA ASN A 217 10.47 14.10 -25.32
C ASN A 217 11.91 14.05 -24.79
N GLY A 218 12.50 12.86 -24.60
CA GLY A 218 13.86 12.73 -24.08
C GLY A 218 14.03 13.21 -22.63
N ALA A 219 12.97 13.30 -21.83
CA ALA A 219 13.00 13.83 -20.47
C ALA A 219 12.08 13.06 -19.52
N LEU A 220 12.36 13.08 -18.22
CA LEU A 220 11.52 12.41 -17.21
C LEU A 220 10.22 13.19 -16.94
N THR A 221 10.24 14.52 -17.09
CA THR A 221 9.10 15.42 -16.84
C THR A 221 8.48 15.94 -18.13
N GLY A 222 7.32 16.60 -18.02
CA GLY A 222 6.57 17.16 -19.14
C GLY A 222 5.89 16.11 -20.02
N LYS A 223 5.24 16.58 -21.10
CA LYS A 223 4.52 15.70 -22.02
C LYS A 223 5.47 14.76 -22.76
N GLY A 224 5.28 13.46 -22.58
CA GLY A 224 6.09 12.44 -23.23
C GLY A 224 5.54 11.04 -23.00
N SER A 225 5.51 10.24 -24.06
CA SER A 225 5.14 8.82 -24.07
C SER A 225 6.35 7.98 -24.45
N LEU A 226 6.24 6.65 -24.43
CA LEU A 226 7.25 5.78 -25.03
C LEU A 226 7.37 6.08 -26.54
N LYS A 227 8.59 5.99 -27.08
CA LYS A 227 8.83 6.05 -28.53
C LYS A 227 8.29 4.78 -29.21
N GLY A 228 7.97 4.90 -30.49
CA GLY A 228 7.48 3.78 -31.29
C GLY A 228 6.03 3.44 -30.97
N GLN A 229 5.72 2.15 -31.00
CA GLN A 229 4.37 1.61 -30.77
C GLN A 229 4.48 0.34 -29.90
N PRO A 230 3.39 -0.06 -29.21
CA PRO A 230 3.29 -1.35 -28.53
C PRO A 230 3.75 -2.52 -29.41
N GLY A 231 4.49 -3.47 -28.83
CA GLY A 231 5.20 -4.55 -29.53
C GLY A 231 6.57 -4.13 -30.10
N GLY A 232 6.90 -2.84 -30.11
CA GLY A 232 8.17 -2.28 -30.55
C GLY A 232 9.28 -2.37 -29.49
N LYS A 233 10.51 -2.02 -29.87
CA LYS A 233 11.70 -2.21 -29.01
C LYS A 233 11.66 -1.40 -27.70
N GLU A 234 11.20 -0.15 -27.71
CA GLU A 234 11.09 0.65 -26.47
C GLU A 234 10.00 0.13 -25.55
N HIS A 235 8.87 -0.34 -26.10
CA HIS A 235 7.76 -0.87 -25.33
C HIS A 235 8.10 -2.22 -24.67
N LYS A 236 8.83 -3.08 -25.40
CA LYS A 236 9.39 -4.34 -24.88
C LYS A 236 10.44 -4.10 -23.81
N ALA A 237 11.39 -3.19 -24.04
CA ALA A 237 12.40 -2.86 -23.04
C ALA A 237 11.77 -2.27 -21.77
N TRP A 238 10.71 -1.46 -21.91
CA TRP A 238 9.95 -0.97 -20.76
C TRP A 238 9.22 -2.09 -20.00
N ALA A 239 8.64 -3.07 -20.69
CA ALA A 239 8.08 -4.25 -20.03
C ALA A 239 9.16 -5.09 -19.31
N GLN A 240 10.34 -5.25 -19.91
CA GLN A 240 11.47 -5.93 -19.25
C GLN A 240 12.03 -5.13 -18.07
N TYR A 241 11.91 -3.80 -18.06
CA TYR A 241 12.27 -2.99 -16.90
C TYR A 241 11.45 -3.36 -15.66
N TYR A 242 10.15 -3.63 -15.83
CA TYR A 242 9.30 -4.13 -14.74
C TYR A 242 9.74 -5.51 -14.27
N VAL A 243 10.04 -6.43 -15.19
CA VAL A 243 10.55 -7.76 -14.82
C VAL A 243 11.87 -7.64 -14.07
N ARG A 244 12.81 -6.83 -14.57
CA ARG A 244 14.12 -6.64 -13.94
C ARG A 244 14.01 -6.01 -12.56
N PHE A 245 13.09 -5.05 -12.36
CA PHE A 245 12.78 -4.52 -11.04
C PHE A 245 12.36 -5.62 -10.05
N LEU A 246 11.44 -6.51 -10.46
CA LEU A 246 11.00 -7.64 -9.64
C LEU A 246 12.16 -8.60 -9.34
N GLU A 247 13.02 -8.88 -10.33
CA GLU A 247 14.21 -9.69 -10.16
C GLU A 247 15.17 -9.09 -9.12
N GLU A 248 15.49 -7.80 -9.23
CA GLU A 248 16.42 -7.14 -8.31
C GLU A 248 15.90 -7.12 -6.87
N TYR A 249 14.62 -6.80 -6.66
CA TYR A 249 14.02 -6.83 -5.32
C TYR A 249 13.92 -8.26 -4.75
N SER A 250 13.71 -9.26 -5.60
CA SER A 250 13.65 -10.66 -5.16
C SER A 250 14.98 -11.16 -4.56
N LYS A 251 16.12 -10.60 -4.98
CA LYS A 251 17.44 -10.90 -4.40
C LYS A 251 17.55 -10.53 -2.92
N TYR A 252 16.68 -9.63 -2.45
CA TYR A 252 16.59 -9.18 -1.06
C TYR A 252 15.41 -9.80 -0.30
N ASN A 253 14.81 -10.86 -0.84
CA ASN A 253 13.61 -11.53 -0.32
C ASN A 253 12.38 -10.63 -0.23
N LEU A 254 12.28 -9.61 -1.11
CA LEU A 254 11.11 -8.76 -1.23
C LEU A 254 10.33 -9.18 -2.49
N SER A 255 9.10 -9.67 -2.29
CA SER A 255 8.21 -10.10 -3.37
C SER A 255 7.05 -9.14 -3.53
N PHE A 256 6.76 -8.75 -4.77
CA PHE A 256 5.62 -7.90 -5.09
C PHE A 256 4.36 -8.71 -5.32
N TRP A 257 3.30 -8.29 -4.65
CA TRP A 257 1.95 -8.75 -4.92
C TRP A 257 1.44 -8.21 -6.26
N ALA A 258 1.69 -6.93 -6.52
CA ALA A 258 1.15 -6.23 -7.68
C ALA A 258 2.12 -5.19 -8.24
N VAL A 259 1.94 -4.89 -9.52
CA VAL A 259 2.46 -3.69 -10.19
C VAL A 259 1.30 -2.94 -10.82
N THR A 260 1.40 -1.61 -10.90
CA THR A 260 0.50 -0.82 -11.75
C THR A 260 1.10 -0.67 -13.14
N THR A 261 0.31 -0.26 -14.12
CA THR A 261 0.81 0.05 -15.47
C THR A 261 1.65 1.33 -15.56
N GLY A 262 1.83 2.03 -14.44
CA GLY A 262 2.50 3.32 -14.34
C GLY A 262 1.63 4.32 -13.58
N ASN A 263 2.27 5.18 -12.79
CA ASN A 263 1.62 6.23 -12.02
C ASN A 263 1.06 7.32 -12.95
N GLU A 264 -0.20 7.70 -12.72
CA GLU A 264 -0.90 8.81 -13.38
C GLU A 264 -0.61 8.93 -14.89
N PRO A 265 -0.96 7.93 -15.72
CA PRO A 265 -0.71 7.96 -17.17
C PRO A 265 -1.28 9.19 -17.87
N SER A 266 -2.32 9.84 -17.31
CA SER A 266 -2.87 11.08 -17.87
C SER A 266 -1.94 12.27 -17.70
N ALA A 267 -1.13 12.30 -16.64
CA ALA A 267 -0.16 13.37 -16.36
C ALA A 267 0.86 13.55 -17.48
N GLY A 268 1.37 12.45 -18.03
CA GLY A 268 2.35 12.49 -19.13
C GLY A 268 1.79 12.98 -20.46
N GLN A 269 0.49 13.28 -20.54
CA GLN A 269 -0.14 13.97 -21.69
C GLN A 269 -0.16 15.50 -21.54
N MET A 270 0.20 16.04 -20.37
CA MET A 270 0.19 17.47 -20.06
C MET A 270 1.54 18.12 -20.40
N THR A 271 1.52 19.17 -21.23
CA THR A 271 2.74 19.80 -21.78
C THR A 271 3.76 20.21 -20.72
N ASN A 272 3.30 20.89 -19.66
CA ASN A 272 4.16 21.47 -18.62
C ASN A 272 4.01 20.73 -17.28
N TYR A 273 3.82 19.41 -17.30
CA TYR A 273 3.78 18.63 -16.06
C TYR A 273 5.12 18.70 -15.33
N SER A 274 5.10 19.05 -14.05
CA SER A 274 6.27 19.55 -13.32
C SER A 274 7.22 18.48 -12.80
N PHE A 275 6.82 17.22 -12.79
CA PHE A 275 7.60 16.10 -12.26
C PHE A 275 7.50 14.86 -13.14
N GLN A 276 8.09 13.75 -12.71
CA GLN A 276 8.24 12.52 -13.48
C GLN A 276 6.87 12.02 -13.94
N ALA A 277 6.71 11.78 -15.25
CA ALA A 277 5.45 11.30 -15.80
C ALA A 277 5.67 10.53 -17.11
N LEU A 278 4.92 9.45 -17.35
CA LEU A 278 4.91 8.72 -18.62
C LEU A 278 3.48 8.66 -19.17
N GLY A 279 3.29 9.31 -20.32
CA GLY A 279 1.98 9.46 -20.92
C GLY A 279 1.51 8.18 -21.62
N PHE A 280 0.31 7.74 -21.26
CA PHE A 280 -0.47 6.75 -22.02
C PHE A 280 -1.89 7.27 -22.24
N THR A 281 -2.47 7.03 -23.42
CA THR A 281 -3.93 6.95 -23.55
C THR A 281 -4.43 5.59 -23.08
N ALA A 282 -5.74 5.45 -22.84
CA ALA A 282 -6.31 4.16 -22.48
C ALA A 282 -6.05 3.07 -23.55
N GLU A 283 -6.07 3.43 -24.83
CA GLU A 283 -5.76 2.52 -25.93
C GLU A 283 -4.27 2.11 -25.94
N GLN A 284 -3.36 3.06 -25.70
CA GLN A 284 -1.93 2.75 -25.61
C GLN A 284 -1.63 1.85 -24.40
N GLN A 285 -2.27 2.10 -23.25
CA GLN A 285 -2.14 1.24 -22.07
C GLN A 285 -2.67 -0.16 -22.35
N ARG A 286 -3.85 -0.30 -22.97
CA ARG A 286 -4.42 -1.59 -23.41
C ARG A 286 -3.43 -2.35 -24.29
N ASP A 287 -2.93 -1.70 -25.33
CA ASP A 287 -2.06 -2.35 -26.32
C ASP A 287 -0.72 -2.74 -25.71
N TRP A 288 -0.13 -1.90 -24.86
CA TRP A 288 1.12 -2.20 -24.15
C TRP A 288 0.96 -3.37 -23.17
N VAL A 289 -0.15 -3.43 -22.42
CA VAL A 289 -0.46 -4.58 -21.54
C VAL A 289 -0.60 -5.87 -22.35
N SER A 290 -1.35 -5.83 -23.45
CA SER A 290 -1.62 -6.99 -24.31
C SER A 290 -0.38 -7.54 -25.01
N LEU A 291 0.47 -6.65 -25.54
CA LEU A 291 1.58 -7.02 -26.43
C LEU A 291 2.93 -7.12 -25.73
N ASP A 292 3.12 -6.42 -24.61
CA ASP A 292 4.44 -6.28 -23.97
C ASP A 292 4.42 -6.67 -22.49
N LEU A 293 3.76 -5.90 -21.61
CA LEU A 293 3.86 -6.10 -20.15
C LEU A 293 3.29 -7.45 -19.71
N GLY A 294 2.07 -7.79 -20.14
CA GLY A 294 1.41 -9.04 -19.78
C GLY A 294 2.21 -10.28 -20.19
N PRO A 295 2.61 -10.41 -21.47
CA PRO A 295 3.49 -11.48 -21.93
C PRO A 295 4.85 -11.53 -21.23
N ALA A 296 5.48 -10.37 -20.97
CA ALA A 296 6.77 -10.32 -20.27
C ALA A 296 6.68 -10.87 -18.84
N LEU A 297 5.66 -10.47 -18.07
CA LEU A 297 5.43 -11.00 -16.72
C LEU A 297 5.13 -12.50 -16.75
N HIS A 298 4.28 -12.97 -17.68
CA HIS A 298 3.94 -14.39 -17.80
C HIS A 298 5.12 -15.28 -18.19
N ALA A 299 6.04 -14.77 -19.01
CA ALA A 299 7.25 -15.48 -19.41
C ALA A 299 8.38 -15.41 -18.38
N SER A 300 8.26 -14.54 -17.37
CA SER A 300 9.25 -14.36 -16.32
C SER A 300 9.07 -15.34 -15.15
N SER A 301 9.90 -15.20 -14.11
CA SER A 301 9.72 -15.90 -12.83
C SER A 301 8.58 -15.35 -11.96
N PHE A 302 7.88 -14.30 -12.43
CA PHE A 302 6.82 -13.59 -11.70
C PHE A 302 5.44 -13.63 -12.38
N PRO A 303 4.98 -14.79 -12.92
CA PRO A 303 3.71 -14.85 -13.66
C PRO A 303 2.47 -14.63 -12.78
N ARG A 304 2.64 -14.62 -11.45
CA ARG A 304 1.57 -14.42 -10.46
C ARG A 304 1.49 -12.99 -9.93
N THR A 305 2.36 -12.08 -10.38
CA THR A 305 2.27 -10.68 -10.00
C THR A 305 1.04 -10.06 -10.65
N HIS A 306 0.18 -9.45 -9.83
CA HIS A 306 -1.03 -8.81 -10.31
C HIS A 306 -0.69 -7.55 -11.10
N VAL A 307 -1.46 -7.26 -12.15
CA VAL A 307 -1.37 -6.03 -12.94
C VAL A 307 -2.59 -5.17 -12.69
N LEU A 308 -2.36 -3.94 -12.23
CA LEU A 308 -3.39 -2.92 -12.03
C LEU A 308 -3.31 -1.85 -13.09
N ILE A 309 -4.43 -1.57 -13.76
CA ILE A 309 -4.52 -0.50 -14.76
C ILE A 309 -4.94 0.83 -14.12
N LEU A 310 -4.94 1.90 -14.92
CA LEU A 310 -5.24 3.27 -14.51
C LEU A 310 -4.19 3.88 -13.57
N ASP A 311 -4.24 3.62 -12.26
CA ASP A 311 -3.36 4.24 -11.23
C ASP A 311 -3.39 5.78 -11.31
N ASP A 312 -4.60 6.32 -11.35
CA ASP A 312 -4.91 7.74 -11.56
C ASP A 312 -6.31 8.05 -10.99
N ASN A 313 -6.71 9.31 -11.08
CA ASN A 313 -7.96 9.83 -10.56
C ASN A 313 -9.20 9.11 -11.12
N ARG A 314 -10.16 8.82 -10.23
CA ARG A 314 -11.41 8.12 -10.60
C ARG A 314 -12.28 8.88 -11.63
N LEU A 315 -12.00 10.15 -11.88
CA LEU A 315 -12.63 10.96 -12.95
C LEU A 315 -12.45 10.35 -14.35
N LEU A 316 -11.38 9.56 -14.54
CA LEU A 316 -11.13 8.87 -15.81
C LEU A 316 -12.00 7.62 -16.00
N LEU A 317 -12.74 7.21 -14.97
CA LEU A 317 -13.71 6.14 -15.01
C LEU A 317 -15.11 6.67 -15.39
N PRO A 318 -15.93 5.85 -16.07
CA PRO A 318 -15.67 4.45 -16.43
C PRO A 318 -14.94 4.27 -17.77
N ARG A 319 -14.64 5.36 -18.49
CA ARG A 319 -14.11 5.29 -19.87
C ARG A 319 -12.82 4.50 -19.96
N TRP A 320 -11.85 4.76 -19.09
CA TRP A 320 -10.54 4.13 -19.17
C TRP A 320 -10.63 2.61 -19.02
N ALA A 321 -11.33 2.14 -17.98
CA ALA A 321 -11.58 0.72 -17.78
C ALA A 321 -12.36 0.09 -18.93
N LYS A 322 -13.38 0.78 -19.50
CA LYS A 322 -14.09 0.25 -20.67
C LYS A 322 -13.19 0.01 -21.88
N VAL A 323 -12.29 0.93 -22.17
CA VAL A 323 -11.35 0.80 -23.31
C VAL A 323 -10.40 -0.38 -23.10
N VAL A 324 -9.88 -0.53 -21.87
CA VAL A 324 -8.85 -1.53 -21.58
C VAL A 324 -9.44 -2.92 -21.32
N LEU A 325 -10.47 -3.03 -20.47
CA LEU A 325 -11.02 -4.31 -20.00
C LEU A 325 -11.96 -4.99 -21.01
N SER A 326 -12.51 -4.25 -21.99
CA SER A 326 -13.31 -4.85 -23.06
C SER A 326 -12.47 -5.61 -24.09
N ASP A 327 -11.14 -5.42 -24.09
CA ASP A 327 -10.23 -6.18 -24.94
C ASP A 327 -9.76 -7.44 -24.22
N ILE A 328 -10.14 -8.60 -24.75
CA ILE A 328 -9.85 -9.91 -24.13
C ILE A 328 -8.34 -10.19 -24.08
N GLN A 329 -7.55 -9.67 -25.03
CA GLN A 329 -6.11 -9.90 -25.08
C GLN A 329 -5.38 -9.14 -23.97
N ALA A 330 -5.83 -7.93 -23.64
CA ALA A 330 -5.34 -7.16 -22.50
C ALA A 330 -5.95 -7.67 -21.17
N GLY A 331 -7.28 -7.85 -21.13
CA GLY A 331 -8.06 -8.19 -19.94
C GLY A 331 -7.54 -9.44 -19.20
N ARG A 332 -7.13 -10.49 -19.93
CA ARG A 332 -6.58 -11.72 -19.31
C ARG A 332 -5.31 -11.52 -18.48
N TYR A 333 -4.60 -10.40 -18.65
CA TYR A 333 -3.42 -10.07 -17.86
C TYR A 333 -3.72 -9.13 -16.69
N ILE A 334 -4.90 -8.53 -16.67
CA ILE A 334 -5.28 -7.50 -15.71
C ILE A 334 -6.03 -8.14 -14.55
N HIS A 335 -5.74 -7.67 -13.34
CA HIS A 335 -6.35 -8.19 -12.12
C HIS A 335 -7.29 -7.16 -11.47
N GLY A 336 -7.04 -5.86 -11.73
CA GLY A 336 -7.83 -4.80 -11.13
C GLY A 336 -7.55 -3.42 -11.71
N VAL A 337 -8.26 -2.44 -11.17
CA VAL A 337 -8.13 -1.02 -11.50
C VAL A 337 -7.66 -0.26 -10.26
N ALA A 338 -6.54 0.42 -10.38
CA ALA A 338 -5.97 1.30 -9.37
C ALA A 338 -6.57 2.71 -9.48
N VAL A 339 -6.92 3.34 -8.35
CA VAL A 339 -7.55 4.67 -8.33
C VAL A 339 -6.92 5.61 -7.29
N HIS A 340 -6.84 6.90 -7.64
CA HIS A 340 -6.40 8.01 -6.77
C HIS A 340 -7.59 8.93 -6.41
N TRP A 341 -7.48 9.66 -5.29
CA TRP A 341 -8.59 10.43 -4.71
C TRP A 341 -8.62 11.95 -5.00
N TYR A 342 -7.59 12.52 -5.63
CA TYR A 342 -7.35 13.97 -5.58
C TYR A 342 -8.48 14.80 -6.18
N LEU A 343 -9.20 14.24 -7.15
CA LEU A 343 -10.31 14.87 -7.86
C LEU A 343 -11.68 14.30 -7.49
N ASP A 344 -11.80 13.61 -6.35
CA ASP A 344 -13.02 12.92 -5.93
C ASP A 344 -14.23 13.85 -5.73
N HIS A 345 -13.98 15.10 -5.37
CA HIS A 345 -15.00 16.13 -5.27
C HIS A 345 -15.67 16.48 -6.61
N LEU A 346 -15.06 16.13 -7.74
CA LEU A 346 -15.61 16.36 -9.09
C LEU A 346 -16.47 15.20 -9.59
N VAL A 347 -16.32 14.01 -9.01
CA VAL A 347 -16.95 12.79 -9.49
C VAL A 347 -17.37 11.91 -8.32
N PRO A 348 -18.68 11.72 -8.08
CA PRO A 348 -19.17 10.77 -7.09
C PRO A 348 -18.73 9.32 -7.38
N ALA A 349 -18.60 8.52 -6.32
CA ALA A 349 -18.17 7.12 -6.42
C ALA A 349 -19.20 6.22 -7.11
N ASP A 350 -20.50 6.51 -6.98
CA ASP A 350 -21.61 5.74 -7.56
C ASP A 350 -21.62 5.77 -9.10
N ILE A 351 -21.18 6.87 -9.71
CA ILE A 351 -21.07 7.00 -11.17
C ILE A 351 -19.69 6.60 -11.73
N SER A 352 -18.75 6.24 -10.87
CA SER A 352 -17.38 5.87 -11.24
C SER A 352 -17.04 4.45 -10.77
N LEU A 353 -16.79 4.25 -9.48
CA LEU A 353 -16.40 2.98 -8.87
C LEU A 353 -17.53 1.93 -8.99
N ASP A 354 -18.75 2.26 -8.59
CA ASP A 354 -19.87 1.30 -8.62
C ASP A 354 -20.17 0.86 -10.06
N VAL A 355 -20.08 1.78 -11.03
CA VAL A 355 -20.27 1.47 -12.45
C VAL A 355 -19.22 0.48 -12.94
N ILE A 356 -17.95 0.61 -12.53
CA ILE A 356 -16.92 -0.36 -12.89
C ILE A 356 -17.17 -1.71 -12.23
N HIS A 357 -17.49 -1.72 -10.94
CA HIS A 357 -17.80 -2.97 -10.25
C HIS A 357 -18.98 -3.72 -10.89
N GLN A 358 -20.01 -3.00 -11.34
CA GLN A 358 -21.17 -3.60 -12.03
C GLN A 358 -20.83 -4.13 -13.43
N LEU A 359 -19.99 -3.42 -14.18
CA LEU A 359 -19.63 -3.80 -15.55
C LEU A 359 -18.55 -4.89 -15.62
N TYR A 360 -17.64 -4.90 -14.66
CA TYR A 360 -16.42 -5.70 -14.64
C TYR A 360 -16.17 -6.33 -13.25
N PRO A 361 -17.12 -7.07 -12.68
CA PRO A 361 -17.06 -7.57 -11.30
C PRO A 361 -15.89 -8.54 -11.02
N GLU A 362 -15.30 -9.11 -12.06
CA GLU A 362 -14.12 -9.99 -11.99
C GLU A 362 -12.80 -9.25 -11.75
N TYR A 363 -12.76 -7.94 -11.99
CA TYR A 363 -11.59 -7.10 -11.76
C TYR A 363 -11.80 -6.26 -10.50
N TYR A 364 -10.91 -6.40 -9.52
CA TYR A 364 -11.07 -5.65 -8.26
C TYR A 364 -10.66 -4.18 -8.42
N LEU A 365 -11.30 -3.29 -7.67
CA LEU A 365 -10.88 -1.90 -7.55
C LEU A 365 -9.95 -1.78 -6.34
N PHE A 366 -8.94 -0.92 -6.40
CA PHE A 366 -8.00 -0.72 -5.29
C PHE A 366 -7.52 0.72 -5.24
N GLY A 367 -7.66 1.39 -4.10
CA GLY A 367 -7.11 2.73 -3.91
C GLY A 367 -5.61 2.66 -3.71
N THR A 368 -4.84 3.20 -4.64
CA THR A 368 -3.37 3.10 -4.63
C THR A 368 -2.70 4.34 -4.08
N GLU A 369 -3.40 5.47 -4.00
CA GLU A 369 -2.81 6.73 -3.60
C GLU A 369 -3.86 7.74 -3.11
N ALA A 370 -3.54 8.43 -2.03
CA ALA A 370 -4.28 9.59 -1.56
C ALA A 370 -3.41 10.44 -0.67
N CYS A 371 -3.37 11.74 -0.93
CA CYS A 371 -2.72 12.70 -0.05
C CYS A 371 -3.59 13.94 0.16
N ALA A 372 -3.54 14.50 1.37
CA ALA A 372 -4.14 15.78 1.72
C ALA A 372 -3.05 16.85 1.77
N GLY A 373 -3.41 18.12 1.57
CA GLY A 373 -2.41 19.20 1.62
C GLY A 373 -1.61 19.37 0.32
N TRP A 374 -2.12 18.88 -0.82
CA TRP A 374 -1.49 19.01 -2.14
C TRP A 374 -1.95 20.27 -2.89
N SER A 375 -3.17 20.74 -2.64
CA SER A 375 -3.79 21.83 -3.40
C SER A 375 -3.12 23.18 -3.14
N PRO A 376 -3.17 24.16 -4.07
CA PRO A 376 -2.61 25.49 -3.84
C PRO A 376 -3.22 26.24 -2.64
N ALA A 377 -4.51 26.00 -2.34
CA ALA A 377 -5.23 26.66 -1.24
C ALA A 377 -4.99 25.98 0.12
N ASP A 378 -4.71 24.68 0.11
CA ASP A 378 -4.36 23.88 1.28
C ASP A 378 -3.09 23.10 0.97
N ARG A 379 -1.92 23.73 1.12
CA ARG A 379 -0.61 23.15 0.81
C ARG A 379 0.22 22.89 2.05
N GLY A 380 0.86 21.73 2.11
CA GLY A 380 1.86 21.39 3.13
C GLY A 380 1.26 20.89 4.43
N VAL A 381 2.11 20.77 5.47
CA VAL A 381 1.77 20.12 6.74
C VAL A 381 0.91 21.03 7.63
N LYS A 382 -0.17 20.47 8.19
CA LYS A 382 -0.98 21.07 9.26
C LYS A 382 -1.01 20.12 10.46
N LEU A 383 -0.15 20.37 11.44
CA LEU A 383 0.05 19.47 12.59
C LEU A 383 -1.18 19.44 13.49
N GLY A 384 -1.87 18.30 13.51
CA GLY A 384 -3.07 18.10 14.32
C GLY A 384 -4.37 18.46 13.60
N SER A 385 -4.38 18.49 12.25
CA SER A 385 -5.59 18.73 11.47
C SER A 385 -6.59 17.54 11.56
N TRP A 386 -7.68 17.74 12.30
CA TRP A 386 -8.80 16.80 12.37
C TRP A 386 -9.60 16.76 11.07
N ASP A 387 -9.81 17.92 10.42
CA ASP A 387 -10.45 17.99 9.10
C ASP A 387 -9.76 17.06 8.08
N ARG A 388 -8.42 16.98 8.09
CA ARG A 388 -7.68 16.06 7.21
C ARG A 388 -7.86 14.61 7.65
N ALA A 389 -7.89 14.32 8.94
CA ALA A 389 -8.18 12.97 9.42
C ALA A 389 -9.58 12.49 8.98
N GLU A 390 -10.59 13.36 9.03
CA GLU A 390 -11.94 13.07 8.55
C GLU A 390 -11.98 12.85 7.04
N GLN A 391 -11.20 13.59 6.24
CA GLN A 391 -11.08 13.34 4.80
C GLN A 391 -10.64 11.90 4.52
N TYR A 392 -9.56 11.44 5.17
CA TYR A 392 -9.08 10.06 5.04
C TYR A 392 -10.14 9.04 5.48
N ALA A 393 -10.79 9.24 6.63
CA ALA A 393 -11.81 8.31 7.11
C ALA A 393 -13.02 8.24 6.18
N HIS A 394 -13.48 9.39 5.67
CA HIS A 394 -14.60 9.48 4.74
C HIS A 394 -14.28 8.76 3.43
N ASP A 395 -13.08 8.98 2.86
CA ASP A 395 -12.64 8.32 1.63
C ASP A 395 -12.57 6.80 1.80
N ILE A 396 -11.93 6.31 2.87
CA ILE A 396 -11.82 4.87 3.15
C ILE A 396 -13.21 4.22 3.22
N ILE A 397 -14.18 4.88 3.89
CA ILE A 397 -15.56 4.39 3.99
C ILE A 397 -16.24 4.43 2.63
N GLN A 398 -16.09 5.51 1.86
CA GLN A 398 -16.71 5.68 0.55
C GLN A 398 -16.18 4.62 -0.45
N VAL A 399 -14.86 4.51 -0.60
CA VAL A 399 -14.21 3.51 -1.45
C VAL A 399 -14.59 2.09 -1.00
N GLY A 400 -14.57 1.83 0.31
CA GLY A 400 -15.00 0.55 0.89
C GLY A 400 -16.48 0.22 0.68
N SER A 401 -17.35 1.23 0.53
CA SER A 401 -18.77 1.03 0.24
C SER A 401 -19.04 0.73 -1.24
N SER A 402 -18.18 1.21 -2.15
CA SER A 402 -18.28 1.05 -3.60
C SER A 402 -17.72 -0.25 -4.17
N ALA A 403 -17.68 -1.31 -3.34
CA ALA A 403 -17.10 -2.62 -3.66
C ALA A 403 -15.61 -2.59 -4.06
N ALA A 404 -14.89 -1.49 -3.78
CA ALA A 404 -13.45 -1.44 -3.93
C ALA A 404 -12.74 -2.07 -2.73
N CYS A 405 -11.67 -2.81 -3.00
CA CYS A 405 -10.76 -3.31 -1.98
C CYS A 405 -10.00 -2.10 -1.44
N SER A 406 -10.43 -1.59 -0.29
CA SER A 406 -9.84 -0.43 0.37
C SER A 406 -8.32 -0.55 0.47
N VAL A 407 -7.60 0.46 -0.05
CA VAL A 407 -6.34 1.00 0.46
C VAL A 407 -6.34 2.48 0.12
N THR A 408 -5.70 3.25 0.97
CA THR A 408 -5.39 4.66 0.78
C THR A 408 -3.88 4.71 1.04
N SER A 409 -3.03 4.64 0.01
CA SER A 409 -1.59 4.81 0.25
C SER A 409 -1.34 6.29 0.42
N THR A 410 -0.99 6.69 1.64
CA THR A 410 -0.64 8.08 1.93
C THR A 410 0.74 8.36 1.36
N GLU A 411 0.84 9.33 0.45
CA GLU A 411 2.11 9.89 -0.01
C GLU A 411 2.68 10.95 0.92
#